data_AF-A0A1E5L9K4-F1
#
_entry.id   AF-A0A1E5L9K4-F1
#
_cell.length_a   1.000
_cell.length_b   1.000
_cell.length_c   1.000
_cell.angle_alpha   90.00
_cell.angle_beta   90.00
_cell.angle_gamma   90.00
#
_symmetry.space_group_name_H-M   'P 1'
#
loop_
_entity.id
_entity.type
_entity.pdbx_description
1 polymer ?
#
loop_
_entity_poly.entity_id
_entity_poly.type
_entity_poly.pdbx_seq_one_letter_code
_entity_poly.pdbx_strand_id
1 'polypeptide(L)' 'MNDPYLYEGSSVLHNLLNIHDEKKLELDEAELSRANMMLLYEKGFDDFSTRYIKSYSKMCMTGQENFVL' A
#
# COMPACT_ATOMS: atom_id res chain seq x y z
N MET A 1 23.26 7.00 3.34
CA MET A 1 22.25 7.33 2.30
C MET A 1 20.92 7.43 3.03
N ASN A 2 20.19 8.53 2.88
CA ASN A 2 18.79 8.55 3.29
C ASN A 2 18.01 7.69 2.29
N ASP A 3 17.23 6.75 2.79
CA ASP A 3 16.31 6.01 1.96
C ASP A 3 15.25 6.99 1.44
N PRO A 4 15.10 7.19 0.12
CA PRO A 4 14.16 8.17 -0.44
C PRO A 4 12.69 7.84 -0.14
N TYR A 5 12.43 6.63 0.36
CA TYR A 5 11.12 6.12 0.67
C TYR A 5 10.68 6.34 2.11
N LEU A 6 11.59 6.76 2.99
CA LEU A 6 11.34 6.99 4.41
C LEU A 6 11.23 8.49 4.70
N TYR A 7 10.40 8.85 5.68
CA TYR A 7 10.47 10.20 6.23
C TYR A 7 11.86 10.46 6.82
N GLU A 8 12.32 11.71 6.73
CA GLU A 8 13.63 12.10 7.24
C GLU A 8 13.76 11.78 8.74
N GLY A 9 14.78 11.00 9.10
CA GLY A 9 15.03 10.58 10.48
C GLY A 9 14.06 9.53 11.03
N SER A 10 13.24 8.90 10.18
CA SER A 10 12.25 7.89 10.55
C SER A 10 12.54 6.52 9.93
N SER A 11 11.96 5.47 10.52
CA SER A 11 11.84 4.13 9.93
C SER A 11 10.53 3.94 9.13
N VAL A 12 9.68 4.97 9.09
CA VAL A 12 8.34 4.90 8.50
C VAL A 12 8.36 5.34 7.04
N LEU A 13 7.71 4.55 6.19
CA LEU A 13 7.55 4.82 4.75
C LEU A 13 6.66 6.04 4.51
N HIS A 14 6.99 6.80 3.47
CA HIS A 14 6.15 7.88 2.96
C HIS A 14 4.78 7.32 2.54
N ASN A 15 3.74 7.94 3.09
CA ASN A 15 2.38 7.47 2.94
C ASN A 15 1.40 8.65 2.76
N LEU A 16 0.39 8.44 1.93
CA LEU A 16 -0.73 9.33 1.63
C LEU A 16 -1.59 9.65 2.86
N LEU A 17 -1.48 8.85 3.93
CA LEU A 17 -2.18 9.08 5.20
C LEU A 17 -1.43 10.05 6.12
N ASN A 18 -0.20 10.47 5.74
CA ASN A 18 0.68 11.34 6.53
C ASN A 18 0.90 10.82 7.97
N ILE A 19 1.02 9.49 8.12
CA ILE A 19 1.25 8.81 9.39
C ILE A 19 2.75 8.61 9.58
N HIS A 20 3.30 9.09 10.70
CA HIS A 20 4.72 8.92 11.05
C HIS A 20 4.95 7.89 12.16
N ASP A 21 3.88 7.23 12.63
CA ASP A 21 3.94 6.14 13.60
C ASP A 21 3.78 4.80 12.88
N GLU A 22 4.77 3.93 13.01
CA GLU A 22 4.84 2.65 12.30
C GLU A 22 3.65 1.73 12.62
N LYS A 23 3.25 1.64 13.90
CA LYS A 23 2.16 0.74 14.33
C LYS A 23 0.81 1.25 13.85
N LYS A 24 0.63 2.57 13.86
CA LYS A 24 -0.58 3.17 13.32
C LYS A 24 -0.67 2.94 11.81
N LEU A 25 0.44 3.13 11.09
CA LEU A 25 0.48 2.89 9.66
C LEU A 25 0.15 1.42 9.33
N GLU A 26 0.74 0.48 10.06
CA GLU A 26 0.48 -0.95 9.89
C GLU A 26 -1.00 -1.33 10.10
N LEU A 27 -1.64 -0.77 11.14
CA LEU A 27 -3.06 -1.02 11.41
C LEU A 27 -3.97 -0.46 10.31
N ASP A 28 -3.74 0.79 9.92
CA ASP A 28 -4.56 1.48 8.91
C ASP A 28 -4.37 0.82 7.53
N GLU A 29 -3.16 0.41 7.17
CA GLU A 29 -2.88 -0.34 5.93
C GLU A 29 -3.51 -1.74 5.94
N ALA A 30 -3.49 -2.44 7.08
CA ALA A 30 -4.11 -3.75 7.21
C ALA A 30 -5.63 -3.68 7.04
N GLU A 31 -6.28 -2.66 7.60
CA GLU A 31 -7.72 -2.45 7.46
C GLU A 31 -8.10 -2.12 6.00
N LEU A 32 -7.35 -1.21 5.36
CA LEU A 32 -7.55 -0.82 3.97
C LEU A 32 -7.33 -1.99 3.01
N SER A 33 -6.25 -2.75 3.21
CA SER A 33 -5.93 -3.95 2.44
C SER A 33 -7.06 -4.98 2.58
N ARG A 34 -7.57 -5.21 3.80
CA ARG A 34 -8.68 -6.14 4.04
C ARG A 34 -9.96 -5.72 3.32
N ALA A 35 -10.32 -4.44 3.36
CA ALA A 35 -11.48 -3.91 2.64
C ALA A 35 -11.33 -4.09 1.13
N ASN A 36 -10.14 -3.80 0.58
CA ASN A 36 -9.85 -3.96 -0.84
C ASN A 36 -9.79 -5.43 -1.29
N MET A 37 -9.29 -6.34 -0.44
CA MET A 37 -9.35 -7.79 -0.68
C MET A 37 -10.79 -8.28 -0.83
N MET A 38 -11.69 -7.80 0.04
CA MET A 38 -13.09 -8.24 0.02
C MET A 38 -13.75 -7.89 -1.32
N LEU A 39 -13.47 -6.71 -1.87
CA LEU A 39 -13.93 -6.31 -3.19
C LEU A 39 -13.36 -7.19 -4.32
N LEU A 40 -12.13 -7.69 -4.18
CA LEU A 40 -11.55 -8.61 -5.16
C LEU A 40 -12.27 -9.96 -5.15
N TYR A 41 -12.52 -10.52 -3.96
CA TYR A 41 -13.23 -11.79 -3.85
C TYR A 41 -14.65 -11.70 -4.40
N GLU A 42 -15.32 -10.55 -4.27
CA GLU A 42 -16.64 -10.32 -4.87
C GLU A 42 -16.61 -10.19 -6.39
N LYS A 43 -15.63 -9.49 -6.96
CA LYS A 43 -15.53 -9.27 -8.41
C LYS A 43 -14.97 -10.45 -9.19
N GLY A 44 -14.19 -11.31 -8.52
CA GLY A 44 -13.39 -12.34 -9.17
C GLY A 44 -12.20 -11.74 -9.94
N PHE A 45 -11.22 -12.58 -10.25
CA PHE A 45 -10.09 -12.20 -11.11
C PHE A 45 -9.59 -13.38 -11.92
N ASP A 46 -9.27 -13.10 -13.16
CA ASP A 46 -8.84 -14.03 -14.20
C ASP A 46 -7.63 -13.49 -15.00
N ASP A 47 -7.26 -12.22 -14.78
CA ASP A 47 -6.06 -11.60 -15.31
C ASP A 47 -4.90 -11.67 -14.29
N PHE A 48 -3.88 -12.46 -14.61
CA PHE A 48 -2.65 -12.59 -13.81
C PHE A 48 -1.46 -11.86 -14.45
N SER A 49 -1.72 -10.96 -15.41
CA SER A 49 -0.67 -10.16 -16.03
C SER A 49 0.02 -9.27 -15.00
N THR A 50 1.29 -8.96 -15.26
CA THR A 50 2.07 -8.04 -14.41
C THR A 50 1.38 -6.68 -14.26
N ARG A 51 0.64 -6.24 -15.29
CA ARG A 51 -0.13 -4.99 -15.25
C ARG A 51 -1.25 -5.07 -14.22
N TYR A 52 -2.04 -6.14 -14.26
CA TYR A 52 -3.11 -6.37 -13.29
C TYR A 52 -2.55 -6.45 -11.87
N ILE A 53 -1.50 -7.24 -11.66
CA ILE A 53 -0.84 -7.39 -10.35
C ILE A 53 -0.31 -6.05 -9.81
N LYS A 54 0.32 -5.22 -10.66
CA LYS A 54 0.76 -3.86 -10.26
C LYS A 54 -0.41 -2.95 -9.90
N SER A 55 -1.49 -2.98 -10.67
CA SER A 55 -2.69 -2.18 -10.40
C SER A 55 -3.35 -2.57 -9.09
N TYR A 56 -3.35 -3.87 -8.79
CA TYR A 56 -3.91 -4.44 -7.58
C TYR A 56 -3.05 -4.14 -6.36
N SER A 57 -1.74 -4.35 -6.45
CA SER A 57 -0.79 -3.95 -5.41
C SER A 57 -0.94 -2.47 -5.07
N LYS A 58 -1.13 -1.61 -6.08
CA LYS A 58 -1.42 -0.18 -5.87
C LYS A 58 -2.75 0.06 -5.14
N MET A 59 -3.80 -0.69 -5.46
CA MET A 59 -5.11 -0.58 -4.79
C MET A 59 -5.01 -0.93 -3.31
N CYS A 60 -4.36 -2.05 -2.99
CA CYS A 60 -4.23 -2.55 -1.62
C CYS A 60 -3.24 -1.73 -0.77
N MET A 61 -2.24 -1.12 -1.42
CA MET A 61 -1.24 -0.27 -0.79
C MET A 61 -1.49 1.23 -1.06
N THR A 62 -2.75 1.65 -1.22
CA THR A 62 -3.13 3.06 -1.43
C THR A 62 -2.77 3.98 -0.26
N GLY A 63 -2.21 3.44 0.82
CA GLY A 63 -1.52 4.18 1.86
C GLY A 63 -0.15 4.73 1.41
N GLN A 64 0.59 4.13 0.48
CA GLN A 64 1.98 4.49 0.21
C GLN A 64 2.13 5.35 -1.06
N GLU A 65 2.74 6.53 -0.95
CA GLU A 65 3.02 7.37 -2.12
C GLU A 65 4.09 6.70 -3.00
N ASN A 66 3.71 6.32 -4.22
CA ASN A 66 4.62 6.04 -5.34
C ASN A 66 5.58 4.83 -5.23
N PHE A 67 5.18 3.72 -4.61
CA PHE A 67 5.95 2.45 -4.67
C PHE A 67 5.57 1.55 -5.84
N VAL A 68 5.48 2.11 -7.05
CA VAL A 68 5.35 1.28 -8.26
C VAL A 68 6.47 1.66 -9.23
N LEU A 69 7.57 0.90 -9.18
CA LEU A 69 8.55 0.78 -10.27
C LEU A 69 7.90 0.08 -11.48
#